data_AF-A0A960NMQ6-F1
#
_entry.id   AF-A0A960NMQ6-F1
#
_cell.length_a   1.000
_cell.length_b   1.000
_cell.length_c   1.000
_cell.angle_alpha   90.00
_cell.angle_beta   90.00
_cell.angle_gamma   90.00
#
_symmetry.space_group_name_H-M   'P 1'
#
loop_
_entity.id
_entity.type
_entity.pdbx_description
1 polymer ?
#
loop_
_entity_poly.entity_id
_entity_poly.type
_entity_poly.pdbx_seq_one_letter_code
_entity_poly.pdbx_strand_id
1 'polypeptide(L)'
;MSDGSAMNGIHDTSPVVVWFRRDLRVDDQPALTAAAATGRPVIPCFVWAPDEEAPWAPGAASRWWLHQSLEQLSRSLATLGLRLILRSGPTLTTLQQLVQETGAGAVYWNRLYEPAIVRRDKGIKATLQQAGLEVQSFPGHLLHEPWAIENQQARPYQVFTPFYRAVQELGSPSTPYSQPSGILPPSRWPVRLELGELNLLPQIDWAGGLRDTWTPGEAGAIEALETFADSPVAVYKEQRDFPGVQGTSRLSPALHFGEISARRIWHTCRRNPAAEPYLRQLVWRDFAHHLLYHFPHTSEQPLREEFNHFPWRADTRDLRDWSRGQTGYPIVDAGMRELWATGWMHNRVR
;
A
#
# COMPACT_ATOMS: atom_id res chain seq x y z
N MET A 1 3.05 -14.49 60.09
CA MET A 1 1.99 -13.77 59.35
C MET A 1 2.65 -12.69 58.53
N SER A 2 2.85 -12.94 57.24
CA SER A 2 3.15 -11.93 56.24
C SER A 2 2.70 -12.51 54.92
N ASP A 3 1.43 -12.25 54.63
CA ASP A 3 0.74 -12.66 53.43
C ASP A 3 1.31 -11.81 52.27
N GLY A 4 2.12 -12.43 51.43
CA GLY A 4 2.65 -11.82 50.22
C GLY A 4 1.60 -11.91 49.14
N SER A 5 0.69 -10.93 49.07
CA SER A 5 -0.26 -10.83 47.96
C SER A 5 0.52 -10.51 46.68
N ALA A 6 0.81 -11.54 45.89
CA ALA A 6 1.15 -11.37 44.49
C ALA A 6 -0.06 -10.70 43.82
N MET A 7 0.07 -9.43 43.46
CA MET A 7 -0.85 -8.80 42.51
C MET A 7 -0.67 -9.52 41.17
N ASN A 8 -1.50 -10.54 40.92
CA ASN A 8 -1.75 -11.03 39.58
C ASN A 8 -2.32 -9.87 38.77
N GLY A 9 -1.46 -9.14 38.06
CA GLY A 9 -1.89 -8.22 37.03
C GLY A 9 -2.72 -9.02 36.04
N ILE A 10 -4.02 -8.74 35.97
CA ILE A 10 -4.90 -9.32 34.96
C ILE A 10 -4.36 -8.81 33.62
N HIS A 11 -3.55 -9.61 32.94
CA HIS A 11 -3.12 -9.30 31.58
C HIS A 11 -4.37 -9.20 30.72
N ASP A 12 -4.59 -8.04 30.08
CA ASP A 12 -5.68 -7.87 29.12
C ASP A 12 -5.52 -8.93 28.03
N THR A 13 -6.49 -9.85 27.93
CA THR A 13 -6.51 -10.94 26.96
C THR A 13 -7.47 -10.67 25.80
N SER A 14 -8.10 -9.49 25.76
CA SER A 14 -9.03 -9.14 24.69
C SER A 14 -8.29 -9.10 23.34
N PRO A 15 -8.88 -9.57 22.23
CA PRO A 15 -8.20 -9.60 20.95
C PRO A 15 -7.80 -8.21 20.43
N VAL A 16 -6.80 -8.18 19.54
CA VAL A 16 -6.40 -7.03 18.74
C VAL A 16 -6.81 -7.28 17.30
N VAL A 17 -7.68 -6.44 16.74
CA VAL A 17 -7.98 -6.45 15.30
C VAL A 17 -6.87 -5.73 14.55
N VAL A 18 -6.28 -6.37 13.55
CA VAL A 18 -5.31 -5.74 12.63
C VAL A 18 -6.00 -5.53 11.29
N TRP A 19 -6.26 -4.26 10.94
CA TRP A 19 -6.98 -3.90 9.73
C TRP A 19 -6.03 -3.62 8.56
N PHE A 20 -5.92 -4.60 7.66
CA PHE A 20 -5.17 -4.56 6.42
C PHE A 20 -5.92 -3.79 5.33
N ARG A 21 -5.17 -3.02 4.53
CA ARG A 21 -5.63 -2.30 3.33
C ARG A 21 -4.57 -2.40 2.23
N ARG A 22 -3.71 -1.40 2.09
CA ARG A 22 -2.61 -1.33 1.09
C ARG A 22 -1.25 -1.64 1.74
N ASP A 23 -1.25 -2.74 2.48
CA ASP A 23 -0.16 -3.28 3.30
C ASP A 23 -0.26 -4.81 3.41
N LEU A 24 -0.57 -5.46 2.29
CA LEU A 24 -0.92 -6.87 2.16
C LEU A 24 0.31 -7.80 2.23
N ARG A 25 1.00 -7.77 3.36
CA ARG A 25 2.22 -8.55 3.64
C ARG A 25 2.30 -8.90 5.13
N VAL A 26 3.17 -9.83 5.53
CA VAL A 26 3.46 -10.12 6.94
C VAL A 26 4.88 -9.70 7.35
N ASP A 27 5.79 -9.53 6.39
CA ASP A 27 7.10 -8.93 6.56
C ASP A 27 7.04 -7.39 6.67
N ASP A 28 7.89 -6.80 7.50
CA ASP A 28 7.94 -5.36 7.74
C ASP A 28 6.54 -4.72 7.88
N GLN A 29 5.69 -5.34 8.71
CA GLN A 29 4.27 -5.00 8.87
C GLN A 29 4.05 -4.43 10.30
N PRO A 30 4.18 -3.11 10.50
CA PRO A 30 4.30 -2.54 11.85
C PRO A 30 3.05 -2.72 12.73
N ALA A 31 1.85 -2.64 12.13
CA ALA A 31 0.60 -2.90 12.85
C ALA A 31 0.51 -4.35 13.34
N LEU A 32 0.88 -5.32 12.50
CA LEU A 32 0.90 -6.73 12.88
C LEU A 32 1.99 -7.02 13.92
N THR A 33 3.19 -6.46 13.74
CA THR A 33 4.30 -6.59 14.71
C THR A 33 3.91 -6.01 16.07
N ALA A 34 3.29 -4.82 16.10
CA ALA A 34 2.81 -4.20 17.33
C ALA A 34 1.71 -5.02 18.00
N ALA A 35 0.76 -5.56 17.22
CA ALA A 35 -0.29 -6.43 17.75
C ALA A 35 0.30 -7.70 18.37
N ALA A 36 1.23 -8.36 17.69
CA ALA A 36 1.92 -9.55 18.20
C ALA A 36 2.68 -9.26 19.52
N ALA A 37 3.35 -8.11 19.61
CA ALA A 37 4.12 -7.70 20.79
C ALA A 37 3.25 -7.49 22.04
N THR A 38 1.93 -7.33 21.90
CA THR A 38 1.02 -7.23 23.06
C THR A 38 0.83 -8.55 23.79
N GLY A 39 1.13 -9.69 23.17
CA GLY A 39 0.81 -11.02 23.70
C GLY A 39 -0.69 -11.34 23.73
N ARG A 40 -1.53 -10.53 23.07
CA ARG A 40 -2.98 -10.74 22.95
C ARG A 40 -3.31 -11.54 21.68
N PRO A 41 -4.49 -12.19 21.62
CA PRO A 41 -4.96 -12.80 20.39
C PRO A 41 -5.09 -11.79 19.24
N VAL A 42 -4.68 -12.16 18.02
CA VAL A 42 -4.69 -11.26 16.86
C VAL A 42 -5.72 -11.70 15.83
N ILE A 43 -6.52 -10.75 15.33
CA ILE A 43 -7.54 -10.97 14.31
C ILE A 43 -7.23 -10.10 13.09
N PRO A 44 -6.55 -10.64 12.06
CA PRO A 44 -6.36 -9.96 10.78
C PRO A 44 -7.68 -9.75 10.06
N CYS A 45 -7.96 -8.53 9.61
CA CYS A 45 -9.17 -8.19 8.88
C CYS A 45 -8.86 -7.35 7.64
N PHE A 46 -9.59 -7.61 6.55
CA PHE A 46 -9.66 -6.73 5.39
C PHE A 46 -11.14 -6.37 5.15
N VAL A 47 -11.41 -5.08 4.93
CA VAL A 47 -12.76 -4.57 4.66
C VAL A 47 -12.80 -3.99 3.25
N TRP A 48 -13.68 -4.55 2.42
CA TRP A 48 -13.94 -4.05 1.07
C TRP A 48 -15.04 -2.99 1.08
N ALA A 49 -14.63 -1.73 0.91
CA ALA A 49 -15.49 -0.55 0.95
C ALA A 49 -15.17 0.45 -0.19
N PRO A 50 -15.30 0.04 -1.47
CA PRO A 50 -14.83 0.85 -2.61
C PRO A 50 -15.55 2.20 -2.72
N ASP A 51 -16.78 2.31 -2.22
CA ASP A 51 -17.56 3.55 -2.25
C ASP A 51 -16.96 4.65 -1.36
N GLU A 52 -16.20 4.29 -0.32
CA GLU A 52 -15.50 5.26 0.54
C GLU A 52 -14.29 5.89 -0.15
N GLU A 53 -13.85 5.32 -1.29
CA GLU A 53 -12.78 5.84 -2.12
C GLU A 53 -13.29 6.61 -3.36
N ALA A 54 -14.61 6.74 -3.54
CA ALA A 54 -15.19 7.44 -4.67
C ALA A 54 -14.73 8.92 -4.75
N PRO A 55 -14.52 9.47 -5.97
CA PRO A 55 -14.68 8.83 -7.28
C PRO A 55 -13.50 7.93 -7.70
N TRP A 56 -12.49 7.78 -6.85
CA TRP A 56 -11.22 7.09 -7.11
C TRP A 56 -11.24 5.61 -6.72
N ALA A 57 -12.41 4.97 -6.77
CA ALA A 57 -12.55 3.56 -6.49
C ALA A 57 -11.61 2.73 -7.39
N PRO A 58 -11.01 1.64 -6.88
CA PRO A 58 -10.04 0.84 -7.62
C PRO A 58 -10.63 0.28 -8.93
N GLY A 59 -9.93 0.54 -10.04
CA GLY A 59 -10.29 0.05 -11.37
C GLY A 59 -10.12 -1.47 -11.51
N ALA A 60 -10.56 -2.03 -12.65
CA ALA A 60 -10.68 -3.47 -12.83
C ALA A 60 -9.34 -4.24 -12.74
N ALA A 61 -8.24 -3.68 -13.26
CA ALA A 61 -6.90 -4.29 -13.12
C ALA A 61 -6.41 -4.28 -11.66
N SER A 62 -6.68 -3.19 -10.93
CA SER A 62 -6.37 -3.07 -9.50
C SER A 62 -7.17 -4.08 -8.67
N ARG A 63 -8.46 -4.27 -8.98
CA ARG A 63 -9.31 -5.29 -8.33
C ARG A 63 -8.85 -6.71 -8.64
N TRP A 64 -8.44 -7.00 -9.88
CA TRP A 64 -7.85 -8.28 -10.23
C TRP A 64 -6.60 -8.55 -9.39
N TRP A 65 -5.68 -7.58 -9.32
CA TRP A 65 -4.47 -7.69 -8.51
C TRP A 65 -4.81 -7.94 -7.03
N LEU A 66 -5.68 -7.10 -6.46
CA LEU A 66 -6.15 -7.20 -5.08
C LEU A 66 -6.72 -8.59 -4.75
N HIS A 67 -7.48 -9.21 -5.65
CA HIS A 67 -7.98 -10.56 -5.45
C HIS A 67 -6.84 -11.55 -5.22
N GLN A 68 -5.84 -11.53 -6.11
CA GLN A 68 -4.67 -12.41 -6.02
C GLN A 68 -3.86 -12.12 -4.75
N SER A 69 -3.68 -10.85 -4.39
CA SER A 69 -2.97 -10.43 -3.18
C SER A 69 -3.65 -10.90 -1.89
N LEU A 70 -4.99 -10.79 -1.81
CA LEU A 70 -5.75 -11.25 -0.64
C LEU A 70 -5.69 -12.76 -0.48
N GLU A 71 -5.69 -13.50 -1.59
CA GLU A 71 -5.47 -14.95 -1.56
C GLU A 71 -4.09 -15.29 -0.98
N GLN A 72 -3.03 -14.63 -1.47
CA GLN A 72 -1.66 -14.85 -1.00
C GLN A 72 -1.47 -14.41 0.45
N LEU A 73 -2.01 -13.25 0.86
CA LEU A 73 -1.97 -12.80 2.24
C LEU A 73 -2.68 -13.80 3.16
N SER A 74 -3.81 -14.37 2.74
CA SER A 74 -4.49 -15.40 3.52
C SER A 74 -3.61 -16.64 3.71
N ARG A 75 -2.81 -17.03 2.71
CA ARG A 75 -1.84 -18.13 2.83
C ARG A 75 -0.69 -17.76 3.76
N SER A 76 -0.09 -16.57 3.62
CA SER A 76 0.97 -16.09 4.52
C SER A 76 0.50 -16.06 5.98
N LEU A 77 -0.69 -15.52 6.26
CA LEU A 77 -1.26 -15.49 7.61
C LEU A 77 -1.54 -16.90 8.16
N ALA A 78 -1.95 -17.85 7.31
CA ALA A 78 -2.16 -19.23 7.73
C ALA A 78 -0.85 -19.90 8.23
N THR A 79 0.31 -19.56 7.64
CA THR A 79 1.61 -20.04 8.14
C THR A 79 1.95 -19.53 9.55
N LEU A 80 1.34 -18.41 9.95
CA LEU A 80 1.45 -17.84 11.30
C LEU A 80 0.36 -18.36 12.25
N GLY A 81 -0.46 -19.32 11.82
CA GLY A 81 -1.60 -19.81 12.59
C GLY A 81 -2.80 -18.85 12.62
N LEU A 82 -2.79 -17.81 11.77
CA LEU A 82 -3.85 -16.81 11.69
C LEU A 82 -4.78 -17.05 10.50
N ARG A 83 -5.90 -16.32 10.48
CA ARG A 83 -6.87 -16.33 9.39
C ARG A 83 -7.24 -14.91 9.02
N LEU A 84 -7.29 -14.62 7.72
CA LEU A 84 -7.77 -13.34 7.21
C LEU A 84 -9.31 -13.28 7.22
N ILE A 85 -9.86 -12.34 7.99
CA ILE A 85 -11.29 -12.07 8.06
C ILE A 85 -11.67 -11.05 6.99
N LEU A 86 -12.33 -11.53 5.93
CA LEU A 86 -12.83 -10.68 4.85
C LEU A 86 -14.22 -10.18 5.20
N ARG A 87 -14.44 -8.88 5.02
CA ARG A 87 -15.73 -8.20 5.18
C ARG A 87 -15.97 -7.23 4.02
N SER A 88 -17.21 -6.80 3.84
CA SER A 88 -17.56 -5.74 2.90
C SER A 88 -18.66 -4.85 3.48
N GLY A 89 -18.62 -3.56 3.16
CA GLY A 89 -19.54 -2.54 3.67
C GLY A 89 -18.81 -1.33 4.26
N PRO A 90 -19.54 -0.36 4.85
CA PRO A 90 -18.94 0.82 5.47
C PRO A 90 -17.94 0.43 6.57
N THR A 91 -16.70 0.89 6.44
CA THR A 91 -15.56 0.43 7.22
C THR A 91 -15.80 0.59 8.72
N LEU A 92 -16.29 1.76 9.17
CA LEU A 92 -16.54 2.01 10.59
C LEU A 92 -17.53 1.01 11.17
N THR A 93 -18.68 0.83 10.51
CA THR A 93 -19.73 -0.09 10.94
C THR A 93 -19.22 -1.52 10.98
N THR A 94 -18.48 -1.94 9.96
CA THR A 94 -17.88 -3.28 9.89
C THR A 94 -16.88 -3.52 11.02
N LEU A 95 -16.00 -2.55 11.32
CA LEU A 95 -15.04 -2.67 12.43
C LEU A 95 -15.75 -2.72 13.78
N GLN A 96 -16.79 -1.90 13.99
CA GLN A 96 -17.60 -1.95 15.21
C GLN A 96 -18.29 -3.31 15.40
N GLN A 97 -18.86 -3.87 14.33
CA GLN A 97 -19.47 -5.20 14.36
C GLN A 97 -18.42 -6.28 14.70
N LEU A 98 -17.24 -6.21 14.08
CA LEU A 98 -16.16 -7.16 14.36
C LEU A 98 -15.68 -7.07 15.81
N VAL A 99 -15.54 -5.86 16.35
CA VAL A 99 -15.20 -5.62 17.76
C VAL A 99 -16.26 -6.23 18.67
N GLN A 100 -17.55 -5.98 18.40
CA GLN A 100 -18.66 -6.52 19.19
C GLN A 100 -18.71 -8.05 19.15
N GLU A 101 -18.50 -8.65 17.98
CA GLU A 101 -18.51 -10.12 17.78
C GLU A 101 -17.36 -10.81 18.52
N THR A 102 -16.19 -10.18 18.56
CA THR A 102 -14.95 -10.80 19.05
C THR A 102 -14.56 -10.39 20.46
N GLY A 103 -15.14 -9.32 20.99
CA GLY A 103 -14.71 -8.70 22.24
C GLY A 103 -13.34 -8.04 22.14
N ALA A 104 -12.89 -7.68 20.94
CA ALA A 104 -11.59 -7.05 20.72
C ALA A 104 -11.50 -5.72 21.51
N GLY A 105 -10.40 -5.54 22.25
CA GLY A 105 -10.14 -4.32 23.00
C GLY A 105 -9.32 -3.30 22.20
N ALA A 106 -8.79 -3.69 21.04
CA ALA A 106 -7.93 -2.83 20.24
C ALA A 106 -8.11 -3.00 18.73
N VAL A 107 -7.85 -1.93 17.97
CA VAL A 107 -7.82 -1.92 16.50
C VAL A 107 -6.58 -1.20 15.99
N TYR A 108 -5.70 -1.93 15.27
CA TYR A 108 -4.41 -1.46 14.76
C TYR A 108 -4.36 -1.46 13.24
N TRP A 109 -3.68 -0.48 12.64
CA TRP A 109 -3.52 -0.41 11.19
C TRP A 109 -2.30 0.43 10.73
N ASN A 110 -1.82 0.26 9.49
CA ASN A 110 -0.78 1.14 8.93
C ASN A 110 -1.38 2.36 8.21
N ARG A 111 -0.74 3.53 8.26
CA ARG A 111 -1.26 4.78 7.69
C ARG A 111 -1.27 4.75 6.16
N LEU A 112 -2.28 5.40 5.60
CA LEU A 112 -2.41 5.79 4.19
C LEU A 112 -2.61 7.31 4.12
N TYR A 113 -2.37 7.91 2.94
CA TYR A 113 -2.10 9.35 2.85
C TYR A 113 -2.99 10.10 1.86
N GLU A 114 -3.87 9.39 1.15
CA GLU A 114 -4.87 9.98 0.28
C GLU A 114 -5.87 10.81 1.10
N PRO A 115 -6.29 12.01 0.65
CA PRO A 115 -7.06 12.94 1.47
C PRO A 115 -8.38 12.36 2.00
N ALA A 116 -9.11 11.61 1.16
CA ALA A 116 -10.35 10.93 1.56
C ALA A 116 -10.09 9.87 2.64
N ILE A 117 -9.03 9.07 2.48
CA ILE A 117 -8.63 8.03 3.42
C ILE A 117 -8.18 8.63 4.76
N VAL A 118 -7.37 9.70 4.74
CA VAL A 118 -6.94 10.38 5.96
C VAL A 118 -8.14 10.92 6.75
N ARG A 119 -9.13 11.51 6.07
CA ARG A 119 -10.37 11.98 6.74
C ARG A 119 -11.15 10.81 7.34
N ARG A 120 -11.35 9.73 6.58
CA ARG A 120 -12.04 8.53 7.06
C ARG A 120 -11.35 7.94 8.28
N ASP A 121 -10.05 7.68 8.19
CA ASP A 121 -9.27 7.01 9.23
C ASP A 121 -9.22 7.87 10.52
N LYS A 122 -9.18 9.20 10.41
CA LYS A 122 -9.34 10.11 11.56
C LYS A 122 -10.71 9.97 12.23
N GLY A 123 -11.78 9.91 11.44
CA GLY A 123 -13.14 9.70 11.93
C GLY A 123 -13.29 8.35 12.64
N ILE A 124 -12.85 7.26 11.99
CA ILE A 124 -12.86 5.91 12.57
C ILE A 124 -12.09 5.88 13.88
N LYS A 125 -10.86 6.43 13.91
CA LYS A 125 -10.04 6.47 15.12
C LYS A 125 -10.76 7.17 16.26
N ALA A 126 -11.29 8.37 16.02
CA ALA A 126 -12.00 9.14 17.04
C ALA A 126 -13.22 8.37 17.57
N THR A 127 -14.04 7.79 16.71
CA THR A 127 -15.23 7.04 17.12
C THR A 127 -14.90 5.79 17.92
N LEU A 128 -13.91 5.00 17.48
CA LEU A 128 -13.50 3.79 18.20
C LEU A 128 -12.87 4.12 19.56
N GLN A 129 -12.08 5.19 19.66
CA GLN A 129 -11.52 5.65 20.94
C GLN A 129 -12.61 6.15 21.90
N GLN A 130 -13.62 6.87 21.40
CA GLN A 130 -14.79 7.28 22.20
C GLN A 130 -15.59 6.10 22.73
N ALA A 131 -15.57 4.96 22.02
CA ALA A 131 -16.16 3.70 22.47
C ALA A 131 -15.26 2.92 23.47
N GLY A 132 -14.13 3.50 23.90
CA GLY A 132 -13.23 2.90 24.89
C GLY A 132 -12.21 1.92 24.33
N LEU A 133 -12.06 1.82 23.01
CA LEU A 133 -11.08 0.93 22.37
C LEU A 133 -9.69 1.56 22.34
N GLU A 134 -8.67 0.73 22.47
CA GLU A 134 -7.30 1.11 22.12
C GLU A 134 -7.17 1.18 20.60
N VAL A 135 -6.71 2.32 20.07
CA VAL A 135 -6.60 2.51 18.62
C VAL A 135 -5.25 3.10 18.25
N GLN A 136 -4.47 2.33 17.50
CA GLN A 136 -3.13 2.72 17.08
C GLN A 136 -2.98 2.64 15.55
N SER A 137 -2.24 3.60 15.00
CA SER A 137 -1.94 3.67 13.57
C SER A 137 -0.44 3.88 13.38
N PHE A 138 0.19 3.11 12.51
CA PHE A 138 1.65 3.03 12.39
C PHE A 138 2.16 3.52 11.02
N PRO A 139 3.39 4.06 10.92
CA PRO A 139 4.04 4.23 9.62
C PRO A 139 4.25 2.87 8.95
N GLY A 140 4.32 2.80 7.62
CA GLY A 140 4.51 1.51 6.95
C GLY A 140 4.43 1.53 5.42
N HIS A 141 3.85 2.59 4.86
CA HIS A 141 3.72 2.75 3.41
C HIS A 141 4.87 3.60 2.82
N LEU A 142 5.33 4.64 3.51
CA LEU A 142 6.39 5.56 3.05
C LEU A 142 7.73 5.30 3.76
N LEU A 143 8.82 5.81 3.18
CA LEU A 143 10.14 5.83 3.84
C LEU A 143 10.13 6.80 5.03
N HIS A 144 9.53 7.99 4.81
CA HIS A 144 9.39 9.03 5.82
C HIS A 144 7.97 9.61 5.78
N GLU A 145 7.47 10.05 6.94
CA GLU A 145 6.14 10.67 7.04
C GLU A 145 6.12 12.04 6.32
N PRO A 146 5.04 12.42 5.59
CA PRO A 146 5.02 13.66 4.81
C PRO A 146 5.19 14.94 5.63
N TRP A 147 4.79 14.94 6.89
CA TRP A 147 4.95 16.08 7.81
C TRP A 147 6.34 16.13 8.48
N ALA A 148 7.19 15.13 8.29
CA ALA A 148 8.55 15.13 8.82
C ALA A 148 9.55 15.87 7.91
N ILE A 149 9.12 16.29 6.71
CA ILE A 149 9.98 16.91 5.69
C ILE A 149 9.47 18.31 5.38
N GLU A 150 10.04 19.32 6.03
CA GLU A 150 9.71 20.73 5.79
C GLU A 150 10.94 21.51 5.33
N ASN A 151 10.71 22.64 4.66
CA ASN A 151 11.79 23.56 4.35
C ASN A 151 12.16 24.42 5.57
N GLN A 152 13.23 25.21 5.45
CA GLN A 152 13.70 26.12 6.52
C GLN A 152 12.66 27.16 6.98
N GLN A 153 11.58 27.35 6.22
CA GLN A 153 10.47 28.26 6.52
C GLN A 153 9.22 27.51 7.02
N ALA A 154 9.34 26.22 7.40
CA ALA A 154 8.23 25.35 7.78
C ALA A 154 7.12 25.25 6.69
N ARG A 155 7.51 25.28 5.42
CA ARG A 155 6.60 25.12 4.27
C ARG A 155 6.88 23.80 3.53
N PRO A 156 5.86 23.18 2.91
CA PRO A 156 6.04 21.97 2.13
C PRO A 156 6.82 22.25 0.84
N TYR A 157 7.67 21.30 0.45
CA TYR A 157 8.36 21.34 -0.84
C TYR A 157 7.41 21.10 -2.01
N GLN A 158 7.55 21.90 -3.08
CA GLN A 158 6.90 21.69 -4.38
C GLN A 158 7.88 21.28 -5.49
N VAL A 159 9.19 21.29 -5.21
CA VAL A 159 10.24 20.92 -6.16
C VAL A 159 11.02 19.74 -5.60
N PHE A 160 11.25 18.72 -6.45
CA PHE A 160 11.86 17.46 -6.02
C PHE A 160 13.31 17.60 -5.53
N THR A 161 14.17 18.34 -6.23
CA THR A 161 15.60 18.42 -5.88
C THR A 161 15.85 18.89 -4.43
N PRO A 162 15.26 20.00 -3.93
CA PRO A 162 15.42 20.39 -2.54
C PRO A 162 14.71 19.42 -1.56
N PHE A 163 13.57 18.82 -1.93
CA PHE A 163 12.92 17.77 -1.14
C PHE A 163 13.85 16.56 -0.94
N TYR A 164 14.46 16.07 -2.03
CA TYR A 164 15.38 14.94 -1.98
C TYR A 164 16.60 15.25 -1.12
N ARG A 165 17.16 16.48 -1.18
CA ARG A 165 18.25 16.89 -0.28
C ARG A 165 17.83 16.81 1.20
N ALA A 166 16.64 17.33 1.53
CA ALA A 166 16.11 17.24 2.90
C ALA A 166 15.91 15.78 3.35
N VAL A 167 15.43 14.89 2.46
CA VAL A 167 15.33 13.45 2.76
C VAL A 167 16.70 12.83 3.01
N GLN A 168 17.74 13.20 2.25
CA GLN A 168 19.10 12.69 2.50
C GLN A 168 19.65 13.15 3.87
N GLU A 169 19.30 14.35 4.33
CA GLU A 169 19.68 14.86 5.66
C GLU A 169 19.01 14.09 6.81
N LEU A 170 17.82 13.52 6.59
CA LEU A 170 17.16 12.62 7.55
C LEU A 170 17.88 11.26 7.70
N GLY A 171 18.78 10.93 6.76
CA GLY A 171 19.56 9.70 6.76
C GLY A 171 18.78 8.49 6.23
N SER A 172 19.24 7.29 6.61
CA SER A 172 18.58 6.04 6.20
C SER A 172 17.18 5.92 6.84
N PRO A 173 16.18 5.40 6.10
CA PRO A 173 14.91 5.01 6.70
C PRO A 173 15.14 3.92 7.75
N SER A 174 14.21 3.79 8.68
CA SER A 174 14.27 2.77 9.73
C SER A 174 14.49 1.36 9.16
N THR A 175 15.18 0.51 9.91
CA THR A 175 15.35 -0.90 9.52
C THR A 175 13.97 -1.58 9.43
N PRO A 176 13.71 -2.36 8.36
CA PRO A 176 12.47 -3.12 8.23
C PRO A 176 12.29 -4.08 9.42
N TYR A 177 11.07 -4.21 9.93
CA TYR A 177 10.78 -5.25 10.93
C TYR A 177 10.90 -6.64 10.30
N SER A 178 11.41 -7.59 11.07
CA SER A 178 11.23 -9.00 10.73
C SER A 178 9.77 -9.39 10.85
N GLN A 179 9.34 -10.38 10.06
CA GLN A 179 8.06 -11.04 10.24
C GLN A 179 7.89 -11.50 11.71
N PRO A 180 6.77 -11.16 12.38
CA PRO A 180 6.52 -11.58 13.76
C PRO A 180 6.33 -13.10 13.85
N SER A 181 6.69 -13.67 15.00
CA SER A 181 6.51 -15.09 15.32
C SER A 181 5.74 -15.25 16.64
N GLY A 182 5.18 -16.45 16.87
CA GLY A 182 4.48 -16.76 18.13
C GLY A 182 3.18 -15.96 18.33
N ILE A 183 2.51 -15.56 17.25
CA ILE A 183 1.27 -14.78 17.34
C ILE A 183 0.14 -15.69 17.83
N LEU A 184 -0.61 -15.23 18.83
CA LEU A 184 -1.74 -15.99 19.37
C LEU A 184 -2.98 -15.81 18.47
N PRO A 185 -3.62 -16.89 17.99
CA PRO A 185 -4.94 -16.81 17.37
C PRO A 185 -6.04 -16.62 18.44
N PRO A 186 -7.21 -16.06 18.09
CA PRO A 186 -8.37 -16.08 18.97
C PRO A 186 -8.85 -17.51 19.21
N SER A 187 -9.47 -17.75 20.38
CA SER A 187 -10.10 -19.04 20.71
C SER A 187 -11.28 -19.37 19.80
N ARG A 188 -11.97 -18.33 19.28
CA ARG A 188 -13.05 -18.44 18.30
C ARG A 188 -12.84 -17.41 17.20
N TRP A 189 -12.80 -17.89 15.96
CA TRP A 189 -12.76 -17.00 14.79
C TRP A 189 -14.15 -16.41 14.52
N PRO A 190 -14.23 -15.11 14.16
CA PRO A 190 -15.48 -14.50 13.72
C PRO A 190 -15.89 -15.02 12.33
N VAL A 191 -17.13 -14.75 11.96
CA VAL A 191 -17.66 -15.00 10.61
C VAL A 191 -16.80 -14.26 9.59
N ARG A 192 -16.66 -14.81 8.38
CA ARG A 192 -15.95 -14.17 7.27
C ARG A 192 -16.70 -14.38 5.98
N LEU A 193 -16.48 -13.48 5.04
CA LEU A 193 -16.77 -13.73 3.63
C LEU A 193 -15.69 -14.65 3.04
N GLU A 194 -16.09 -15.46 2.08
CA GLU A 194 -15.19 -16.08 1.12
C GLU A 194 -14.72 -15.04 0.10
N LEU A 195 -13.52 -15.24 -0.44
CA LEU A 195 -12.89 -14.26 -1.34
C LEU A 195 -13.73 -14.00 -2.61
N GLY A 196 -14.42 -15.03 -3.11
CA GLY A 196 -15.32 -14.92 -4.26
C GLY A 196 -16.50 -13.97 -4.02
N GLU A 197 -16.95 -13.82 -2.77
CA GLU A 197 -18.09 -12.95 -2.42
C GLU A 197 -17.75 -11.46 -2.53
N LEU A 198 -16.46 -11.10 -2.57
CA LEU A 198 -16.02 -9.72 -2.83
C LEU A 198 -16.17 -9.31 -4.30
N ASN A 199 -16.44 -10.26 -5.21
CA ASN A 199 -16.67 -10.02 -6.63
C ASN A 199 -15.58 -9.15 -7.29
N LEU A 200 -14.31 -9.37 -6.94
CA LEU A 200 -13.19 -8.54 -7.41
C LEU A 200 -12.76 -8.85 -8.85
N LEU A 201 -12.93 -10.09 -9.29
CA LEU A 201 -12.52 -10.54 -10.62
C LEU A 201 -13.46 -10.00 -11.71
N PRO A 202 -12.96 -9.77 -12.94
CA PRO A 202 -13.79 -9.28 -14.03
C PRO A 202 -14.80 -10.35 -14.47
N GLN A 203 -16.00 -9.91 -14.88
CA GLN A 203 -17.04 -10.81 -15.41
C GLN A 203 -16.67 -11.38 -16.79
N ILE A 204 -16.03 -10.55 -17.63
CA ILE A 204 -15.43 -10.98 -18.90
C ILE A 204 -13.94 -11.16 -18.63
N ASP A 205 -13.41 -12.35 -18.84
CA ASP A 205 -12.00 -12.64 -18.56
C ASP A 205 -11.07 -12.02 -19.63
N TRP A 206 -10.77 -10.73 -19.46
CA TRP A 206 -9.76 -10.00 -20.22
C TRP A 206 -8.37 -10.04 -19.54
N ALA A 207 -8.26 -10.65 -18.36
CA ALA A 207 -7.06 -10.59 -17.51
C ALA A 207 -5.98 -11.62 -17.88
N GLY A 208 -6.06 -12.23 -19.07
CA GLY A 208 -5.10 -13.23 -19.56
C GLY A 208 -3.66 -12.74 -19.53
N GLY A 209 -3.38 -11.59 -20.16
CA GLY A 209 -2.03 -11.03 -20.17
C GLY A 209 -1.55 -10.59 -18.79
N LEU A 210 -2.44 -10.23 -17.87
CA LEU A 210 -2.07 -9.91 -16.49
C LEU A 210 -1.58 -11.17 -15.76
N ARG A 211 -2.28 -12.30 -15.93
CA ARG A 211 -1.90 -13.61 -15.38
C ARG A 211 -0.55 -14.10 -15.94
N ASP A 212 -0.30 -13.87 -17.22
CA ASP A 212 0.97 -14.27 -17.86
C ASP A 212 2.14 -13.37 -17.44
N THR A 213 1.85 -12.13 -17.02
CA THR A 213 2.87 -11.12 -16.75
C THR A 213 3.24 -11.02 -15.27
N TRP A 214 2.31 -11.29 -14.36
CA TRP A 214 2.45 -10.91 -12.95
C TRP A 214 2.19 -12.06 -11.98
N THR A 215 2.93 -12.04 -10.89
CA THR A 215 2.71 -12.87 -9.70
C THR A 215 2.40 -11.96 -8.50
N PRO A 216 1.13 -11.53 -8.31
CA PRO A 216 0.76 -10.72 -7.15
C PRO A 216 1.00 -11.43 -5.82
N GLY A 217 1.19 -10.64 -4.77
CA GLY A 217 1.43 -11.10 -3.41
C GLY A 217 2.88 -10.93 -2.94
N GLU A 218 3.06 -10.99 -1.63
CA GLU A 218 4.34 -10.75 -0.95
C GLU A 218 5.49 -11.62 -1.49
N ALA A 219 5.26 -12.92 -1.69
CA ALA A 219 6.30 -13.82 -2.21
C ALA A 219 6.82 -13.40 -3.60
N GLY A 220 5.90 -13.06 -4.52
CA GLY A 220 6.27 -12.58 -5.85
C GLY A 220 6.97 -11.22 -5.81
N ALA A 221 6.57 -10.34 -4.88
CA ALA A 221 7.23 -9.07 -4.67
C ALA A 221 8.68 -9.22 -4.15
N ILE A 222 8.91 -10.17 -3.23
CA ILE A 222 10.25 -10.48 -2.72
C ILE A 222 11.12 -11.09 -3.82
N GLU A 223 10.61 -12.06 -4.59
CA GLU A 223 11.34 -12.65 -5.71
C GLU A 223 11.74 -11.59 -6.75
N ALA A 224 10.82 -10.69 -7.11
CA ALA A 224 11.09 -9.58 -8.02
C ALA A 224 12.14 -8.61 -7.46
N LEU A 225 12.10 -8.33 -6.16
CA LEU A 225 13.10 -7.49 -5.50
C LEU A 225 14.48 -8.12 -5.52
N GLU A 226 14.61 -9.38 -5.09
CA GLU A 226 15.91 -10.06 -5.03
C GLU A 226 16.49 -10.21 -6.45
N THR A 227 15.68 -10.60 -7.43
CA THR A 227 16.08 -10.63 -8.85
C THR A 227 16.60 -9.27 -9.34
N PHE A 228 15.90 -8.18 -9.01
CA PHE A 228 16.32 -6.83 -9.40
C PHE A 228 17.57 -6.35 -8.66
N ALA A 229 17.70 -6.69 -7.37
CA ALA A 229 18.80 -6.25 -6.53
C ALA A 229 20.11 -7.00 -6.83
N ASP A 230 20.04 -8.23 -7.33
CA ASP A 230 21.22 -9.05 -7.65
C ASP A 230 22.02 -8.49 -8.82
N SER A 231 21.37 -8.09 -9.92
CA SER A 231 22.07 -7.62 -11.12
C SER A 231 21.49 -6.34 -11.75
N PRO A 232 20.19 -6.24 -12.08
CA PRO A 232 19.65 -5.09 -12.82
C PRO A 232 19.85 -3.73 -12.13
N VAL A 233 19.86 -3.68 -10.81
CA VAL A 233 20.07 -2.43 -10.05
C VAL A 233 21.41 -1.76 -10.37
N ALA A 234 22.45 -2.54 -10.73
CA ALA A 234 23.80 -2.03 -11.00
C ALA A 234 23.87 -1.21 -12.31
N VAL A 235 23.00 -1.53 -13.27
CA VAL A 235 22.93 -0.89 -14.60
C VAL A 235 21.63 -0.10 -14.77
N TYR A 236 20.90 0.13 -13.68
CA TYR A 236 19.59 0.78 -13.70
C TYR A 236 19.66 2.17 -14.33
N LYS A 237 20.71 2.94 -14.03
CA LYS A 237 20.86 4.31 -14.53
C LYS A 237 20.97 4.34 -16.05
N GLU A 238 21.67 3.38 -16.63
CA GLU A 238 21.92 3.26 -18.06
C GLU A 238 20.71 2.68 -18.79
N GLN A 239 19.94 1.78 -18.16
CA GLN A 239 18.88 1.03 -18.84
C GLN A 239 17.46 1.58 -18.64
N ARG A 240 17.19 2.32 -17.55
CA ARG A 240 15.83 2.79 -17.16
C ARG A 240 15.09 3.64 -18.19
N ASP A 241 15.80 4.16 -19.19
CA ASP A 241 15.22 5.06 -20.21
C ASP A 241 14.85 4.32 -21.50
N PHE A 242 15.17 3.03 -21.61
CA PHE A 242 14.93 2.23 -22.81
C PHE A 242 13.78 1.25 -22.60
N PRO A 243 12.55 1.53 -23.10
CA PRO A 243 11.38 0.68 -22.86
C PRO A 243 11.48 -0.72 -23.47
N GLY A 244 12.35 -0.94 -24.46
CA GLY A 244 12.62 -2.26 -25.03
C GLY A 244 13.55 -3.13 -24.18
N VAL A 245 14.06 -2.62 -23.05
CA VAL A 245 14.97 -3.31 -22.14
C VAL A 245 14.27 -3.55 -20.81
N GLN A 246 14.42 -4.75 -20.25
CA GLN A 246 13.96 -5.07 -18.90
C GLN A 246 14.90 -4.48 -17.83
N GLY A 247 15.04 -3.15 -17.83
CA GLY A 247 15.98 -2.41 -16.99
C GLY A 247 15.38 -1.82 -15.71
N THR A 248 14.14 -2.17 -15.35
CA THR A 248 13.44 -1.62 -14.17
C THR A 248 12.94 -2.73 -13.26
N SER A 249 12.67 -2.43 -11.99
CA SER A 249 12.30 -3.43 -10.99
C SER A 249 10.91 -4.02 -11.16
N ARG A 250 10.01 -3.32 -11.88
CA ARG A 250 8.60 -3.69 -12.01
C ARG A 250 7.85 -3.87 -10.68
N LEU A 251 8.38 -3.36 -9.57
CA LEU A 251 7.81 -3.46 -8.21
C LEU A 251 6.66 -2.48 -7.91
N SER A 252 6.32 -1.58 -8.86
CA SER A 252 5.31 -0.54 -8.65
C SER A 252 3.93 -1.04 -8.17
N PRO A 253 3.31 -2.10 -8.72
CA PRO A 253 2.05 -2.63 -8.18
C PRO A 253 2.20 -3.23 -6.78
N ALA A 254 3.26 -4.00 -6.53
CA ALA A 254 3.54 -4.57 -5.20
C ALA A 254 3.73 -3.48 -4.13
N LEU A 255 4.40 -2.38 -4.48
CA LEU A 255 4.52 -1.18 -3.62
C LEU A 255 3.17 -0.50 -3.37
N HIS A 256 2.30 -0.44 -4.38
CA HIS A 256 0.97 0.17 -4.26
C HIS A 256 0.06 -0.63 -3.32
N PHE A 257 0.03 -1.95 -3.45
CA PHE A 257 -0.75 -2.84 -2.57
C PHE A 257 -0.05 -3.15 -1.24
N GLY A 258 1.18 -2.68 -1.08
CA GLY A 258 1.99 -2.87 0.12
C GLY A 258 2.33 -4.33 0.40
N GLU A 259 2.47 -5.12 -0.66
CA GLU A 259 3.02 -6.49 -0.64
C GLU A 259 4.51 -6.49 -0.31
N ILE A 260 5.16 -5.34 -0.50
CA ILE A 260 6.52 -5.07 -0.06
C ILE A 260 6.62 -3.62 0.41
N SER A 261 7.39 -3.38 1.46
CA SER A 261 7.60 -2.02 1.96
C SER A 261 8.68 -1.29 1.17
N ALA A 262 8.56 0.04 1.09
CA ALA A 262 9.62 0.87 0.52
C ALA A 262 10.95 0.73 1.30
N ARG A 263 10.88 0.49 2.63
CA ARG A 263 12.06 0.27 3.47
C ARG A 263 12.76 -1.04 3.12
N ARG A 264 12.01 -2.12 2.88
CA ARG A 264 12.59 -3.41 2.46
C ARG A 264 13.33 -3.26 1.15
N ILE A 265 12.71 -2.62 0.15
CA ILE A 265 13.37 -2.32 -1.13
C ILE A 265 14.63 -1.47 -0.92
N TRP A 266 14.52 -0.40 -0.13
CA TRP A 266 15.64 0.50 0.16
C TRP A 266 16.84 -0.26 0.73
N HIS A 267 16.63 -1.02 1.81
CA HIS A 267 17.70 -1.74 2.50
C HIS A 267 18.27 -2.90 1.67
N THR A 268 17.46 -3.59 0.88
CA THR A 268 17.95 -4.65 -0.02
C THR A 268 18.78 -4.07 -1.16
N CYS A 269 18.29 -3.06 -1.88
CA CYS A 269 19.01 -2.49 -3.03
C CYS A 269 20.26 -1.71 -2.59
N ARG A 270 20.26 -1.05 -1.42
CA ARG A 270 21.41 -0.26 -0.92
C ARG A 270 22.66 -1.11 -0.63
N ARG A 271 22.54 -2.44 -0.60
CA ARG A 271 23.69 -3.36 -0.59
C ARG A 271 24.57 -3.19 -1.83
N ASN A 272 24.00 -2.74 -2.94
CA ASN A 272 24.74 -2.41 -4.15
C ASN A 272 25.10 -0.90 -4.18
N PRO A 273 26.40 -0.53 -4.29
CA PRO A 273 26.83 0.87 -4.28
C PRO A 273 26.31 1.68 -5.47
N ALA A 274 25.91 1.03 -6.57
CA ALA A 274 25.33 1.68 -7.75
C ALA A 274 23.82 1.91 -7.65
N ALA A 275 23.16 1.56 -6.53
CA ALA A 275 21.71 1.61 -6.41
C ALA A 275 21.12 3.02 -6.25
N GLU A 276 21.92 4.06 -5.99
CA GLU A 276 21.42 5.41 -5.70
C GLU A 276 20.44 5.97 -6.75
N PRO A 277 20.67 5.81 -8.07
CA PRO A 277 19.71 6.27 -9.09
C PRO A 277 18.34 5.59 -8.98
N TYR A 278 18.28 4.34 -8.52
CA TYR A 278 17.05 3.61 -8.23
C TYR A 278 16.42 4.04 -6.90
N LEU A 279 17.21 4.15 -5.82
CA LEU A 279 16.73 4.62 -4.51
C LEU A 279 16.10 6.01 -4.59
N ARG A 280 16.66 6.91 -5.42
CA ARG A 280 16.07 8.21 -5.75
C ARG A 280 14.65 8.10 -6.33
N GLN A 281 14.28 7.00 -6.99
CA GLN A 281 12.92 6.78 -7.49
C GLN A 281 11.93 6.42 -6.38
N LEU A 282 12.37 5.76 -5.31
CA LEU A 282 11.54 5.58 -4.12
C LEU A 282 11.25 6.93 -3.46
N VAL A 283 12.22 7.85 -3.45
CA VAL A 283 12.00 9.21 -2.97
C VAL A 283 11.04 9.99 -3.88
N TRP A 284 11.03 9.76 -5.20
CA TRP A 284 10.01 10.33 -6.10
C TRP A 284 8.60 9.86 -5.75
N ARG A 285 8.43 8.58 -5.39
CA ARG A 285 7.14 8.06 -4.90
C ARG A 285 6.71 8.76 -3.62
N ASP A 286 7.60 8.92 -2.66
CA ASP A 286 7.29 9.61 -1.40
C ASP A 286 7.03 11.11 -1.64
N PHE A 287 7.71 11.74 -2.60
CA PHE A 287 7.44 13.11 -3.03
C PHE A 287 6.04 13.28 -3.63
N ALA A 288 5.55 12.30 -4.39
CA ALA A 288 4.16 12.33 -4.88
C ALA A 288 3.14 12.28 -3.72
N HIS A 289 3.39 11.46 -2.69
CA HIS A 289 2.56 11.44 -1.48
C HIS A 289 2.69 12.74 -0.67
N HIS A 290 3.88 13.32 -0.60
CA HIS A 290 4.13 14.61 0.02
C HIS A 290 3.29 15.72 -0.61
N LEU A 291 3.31 15.80 -1.95
CA LEU A 291 2.49 16.75 -2.68
C LEU A 291 1.00 16.52 -2.44
N LEU A 292 0.52 15.29 -2.55
CA LEU A 292 -0.90 14.98 -2.35
C LEU A 292 -1.37 15.28 -0.92
N TYR A 293 -0.53 15.02 0.09
CA TYR A 293 -0.83 15.27 1.49
C TYR A 293 -0.94 16.78 1.78
N HIS A 294 0.02 17.58 1.31
CA HIS A 294 0.08 19.02 1.57
C HIS A 294 -0.79 19.85 0.62
N PHE A 295 -1.11 19.33 -0.56
CA PHE A 295 -1.96 19.96 -1.58
C PHE A 295 -3.12 19.02 -1.97
N PRO A 296 -4.08 18.75 -1.07
CA PRO A 296 -5.10 17.71 -1.26
C PRO A 296 -6.05 17.97 -2.44
N HIS A 297 -6.18 19.23 -2.88
CA HIS A 297 -6.94 19.60 -4.07
C HIS A 297 -6.36 19.01 -5.37
N THR A 298 -5.10 18.58 -5.36
CA THR A 298 -4.41 18.01 -6.54
C THR A 298 -4.99 16.69 -7.04
N SER A 299 -5.90 16.09 -6.26
CA SER A 299 -6.71 14.97 -6.71
C SER A 299 -7.69 15.35 -7.82
N GLU A 300 -8.19 16.59 -7.83
CA GLU A 300 -9.23 17.05 -8.78
C GLU A 300 -8.81 18.27 -9.61
N GLN A 301 -7.81 19.02 -9.14
CA GLN A 301 -7.36 20.28 -9.73
C GLN A 301 -5.85 20.26 -10.00
N PRO A 302 -5.35 20.95 -11.03
CA PRO A 302 -3.92 21.08 -11.26
C PRO A 302 -3.23 21.78 -10.08
N LEU A 303 -2.03 21.30 -9.72
CA LEU A 303 -1.18 21.93 -8.70
C LEU A 303 -0.86 23.40 -9.03
N ARG A 304 -0.72 23.71 -10.31
CA ARG A 304 -0.55 25.09 -10.81
C ARG A 304 -1.90 25.60 -11.30
N GLU A 305 -2.48 26.52 -10.54
CA GLU A 305 -3.83 27.05 -10.75
C GLU A 305 -4.04 27.67 -12.14
N GLU A 306 -2.99 28.19 -12.77
CA GLU A 306 -3.05 28.73 -14.13
C GLU A 306 -3.56 27.72 -15.18
N PHE A 307 -3.34 26.42 -14.96
CA PHE A 307 -3.83 25.37 -15.86
C PHE A 307 -5.31 25.02 -15.67
N ASN A 308 -6.00 25.60 -14.68
CA ASN A 308 -7.46 25.43 -14.53
C ASN A 308 -8.23 25.90 -15.76
N HIS A 309 -7.69 26.87 -16.50
CA HIS A 309 -8.33 27.49 -17.66
C HIS A 309 -7.69 27.03 -18.97
N PHE A 310 -6.92 25.95 -18.97
CA PHE A 310 -6.30 25.44 -20.19
C PHE A 310 -7.39 24.97 -21.17
N PRO A 311 -7.39 25.46 -22.43
CA PRO A 311 -8.47 25.21 -23.38
C PRO A 311 -8.35 23.81 -24.01
N TRP A 312 -8.69 22.77 -23.24
CA TRP A 312 -8.67 21.39 -23.70
C TRP A 312 -9.66 21.15 -24.86
N ARG A 313 -9.22 20.36 -25.84
CA ARG A 313 -10.10 19.89 -26.93
C ARG A 313 -11.04 18.81 -26.40
N ALA A 314 -12.34 18.97 -26.65
CA ALA A 314 -13.35 17.95 -26.36
C ALA A 314 -13.60 17.06 -27.59
N ASP A 315 -12.64 16.19 -27.92
CA ASP A 315 -12.74 15.25 -29.05
C ASP A 315 -12.79 13.79 -28.57
N THR A 316 -13.98 13.18 -28.65
CA THR A 316 -14.19 11.80 -28.21
C THR A 316 -13.56 10.76 -29.13
N ARG A 317 -13.31 11.11 -30.39
CA ARG A 317 -12.68 10.20 -31.36
C ARG A 317 -11.19 10.10 -31.06
N ASP A 318 -10.51 11.23 -30.93
CA ASP A 318 -9.09 11.27 -30.60
C ASP A 318 -8.81 10.51 -29.29
N LEU A 319 -9.67 10.69 -28.26
CA LEU A 319 -9.55 9.97 -26.99
C LEU A 319 -9.73 8.45 -27.15
N ARG A 320 -10.67 8.02 -28.02
CA ARG A 320 -10.90 6.60 -28.31
C ARG A 320 -9.71 5.99 -29.06
N ASP A 321 -9.18 6.68 -30.07
CA ASP A 321 -8.06 6.21 -30.87
C ASP A 321 -6.79 6.13 -30.01
N TRP A 322 -6.56 7.12 -29.13
CA TRP A 322 -5.50 7.07 -28.12
C TRP A 322 -5.66 5.91 -27.14
N SER A 323 -6.84 5.74 -26.53
CA SER A 323 -7.05 4.66 -25.54
C SER A 323 -6.90 3.25 -26.11
N ARG A 324 -6.97 3.09 -27.44
CA ARG A 324 -6.79 1.82 -28.16
C ARG A 324 -5.41 1.66 -28.79
N GLY A 325 -4.53 2.66 -28.70
CA GLY A 325 -3.25 2.67 -29.40
C GLY A 325 -3.43 2.60 -30.92
N GLN A 326 -4.26 3.49 -31.46
CA GLN A 326 -4.58 3.65 -32.88
C GLN A 326 -4.33 5.10 -33.36
N THR A 327 -3.38 5.78 -32.73
CA THR A 327 -3.03 7.18 -33.03
C THR A 327 -2.23 7.34 -34.32
N GLY A 328 -1.59 6.25 -34.79
CA GLY A 328 -0.67 6.29 -35.93
C GLY A 328 0.77 6.64 -35.53
N TYR A 329 1.03 6.90 -34.24
CA TYR A 329 2.37 7.12 -33.69
C TYR A 329 2.86 5.84 -33.00
N PRO A 330 3.82 5.09 -33.58
CA PRO A 330 4.15 3.74 -33.11
C PRO A 330 4.53 3.62 -31.63
N ILE A 331 5.27 4.58 -31.07
CA ILE A 331 5.69 4.54 -29.66
C ILE A 331 4.52 4.75 -28.70
N VAL A 332 3.56 5.62 -29.06
CA VAL A 332 2.33 5.86 -28.28
C VAL A 332 1.44 4.62 -28.36
N ASP A 333 1.24 4.10 -29.57
CA ASP A 333 0.39 2.93 -29.81
C ASP A 333 0.94 1.68 -29.10
N ALA A 334 2.26 1.50 -29.09
CA ALA A 334 2.91 0.41 -28.35
C ALA A 334 2.65 0.53 -26.84
N GLY A 335 2.80 1.72 -26.25
CA GLY A 335 2.52 1.95 -24.83
C GLY A 335 1.08 1.64 -24.46
N MET A 336 0.10 2.15 -25.21
CA MET A 336 -1.32 1.94 -24.93
C MET A 336 -1.72 0.46 -25.07
N ARG A 337 -1.10 -0.27 -26.00
CA ARG A 337 -1.29 -1.72 -26.13
C ARG A 337 -0.61 -2.51 -25.00
N GLU A 338 0.57 -2.10 -24.55
CA GLU A 338 1.25 -2.67 -23.36
C GLU A 338 0.38 -2.49 -22.11
N LEU A 339 -0.17 -1.29 -21.90
CA LEU A 339 -1.06 -0.97 -20.79
C LEU A 339 -2.29 -1.87 -20.79
N TRP A 340 -2.93 -2.05 -21.95
CA TRP A 340 -4.10 -2.92 -22.06
C TRP A 340 -3.75 -4.39 -21.82
N ALA A 341 -2.67 -4.88 -22.43
CA ALA A 341 -2.29 -6.29 -22.36
C ALA A 341 -1.77 -6.71 -20.98
N THR A 342 -1.03 -5.83 -20.31
CA THR A 342 -0.28 -6.19 -19.09
C THR A 342 -0.75 -5.44 -17.85
N GLY A 343 -1.57 -4.39 -17.97
CA GLY A 343 -1.91 -3.50 -16.85
C GLY A 343 -0.76 -2.61 -16.39
N TRP A 344 0.32 -2.51 -17.17
CA TRP A 344 1.49 -1.69 -16.87
C TRP A 344 2.05 -1.06 -18.15
N MET A 345 2.75 0.05 -17.98
CA MET A 345 3.45 0.73 -19.06
C MET A 345 4.80 1.22 -18.55
N HIS A 346 5.84 1.17 -19.39
CA HIS A 346 7.14 1.70 -19.03
C HIS A 346 7.09 3.22 -18.74
N ASN A 347 7.79 3.70 -17.70
CA ASN A 347 7.71 5.11 -17.25
C ASN A 347 8.08 6.13 -18.34
N ARG A 348 8.99 5.78 -19.27
CA ARG A 348 9.36 6.68 -20.39
C ARG A 348 8.26 6.81 -21.45
N VAL A 349 7.30 5.88 -21.45
CA VAL A 349 6.20 5.81 -22.42
C VAL A 349 4.88 6.30 -21.81
N ARG A 350 4.75 6.29 -20.47
CA ARG A 350 3.70 7.02 -19.73
C ARG A 350 3.89 8.52 -19.89
#